data_AF-A0AA35S9D7-F1
#
_entry.id   AF-A0AA35S9D7-F1
#
_cell.length_a   1.000
_cell.length_b   1.000
_cell.length_c   1.000
_cell.angle_alpha   90.00
_cell.angle_beta   90.00
_cell.angle_gamma   90.00
#
_symmetry.space_group_name_H-M   'P 1'
#
loop_
_entity.id
_entity.type
_entity.pdbx_description
1 polymer ?
#
loop_
_entity_poly.entity_id
_entity_poly.type
_entity_poly.pdbx_seq_one_letter_code
_entity_poly.pdbx_strand_id
1 'polypeptide(L)'
;MVQTEETMQSDIRTKLAHSRDQQSQALASAEENITAYQTKQKMKLKALEDKIERERGHIALDKEHLHKREQQLQEEIASRAEKFISKKTSLQGELETVHSEIEELEKKLAELRGEEARLGAAIAGEEARIQAVHLELDSEDAGLQEERDGIARRELELLAQQEGMEEVRQEYEEAQQQQKAHRESIAGLLGRVEMKWEESERRTHTLAQCLGRAGDLTDMNTASLLSPSAQLTKCREAVGEKEGEVKKVASEIEALQGTVAQLRRQISAAEERIPRLEEAKKTAVTARRYKEAGRLSSELKQLKTELEPQKTQLAEKEGEVGDVNKRLAGLSSELAGERVHLDQLERQEDLQHLRRLTSSLSRLQATKTSIPGSSSPPLEKVLVCWLQLYQLLAEGLCAKHDLDLADFTPHADTQPEEEEEGGEEEGEKLTVDTAPAGGGNMGGVPDVQKPPEERTPGRGGGS
;
A
#
# COMPACT_ATOMS: atom_id res chain seq x y z
N MET A 1 -19.48 -48.24 20.77
CA MET A 1 -19.87 -46.91 20.25
C MET A 1 -19.31 -46.57 18.87
N VAL A 2 -18.58 -47.45 18.17
CA VAL A 2 -18.26 -47.25 16.73
C VAL A 2 -19.00 -48.26 15.83
N GLN A 3 -19.43 -49.42 16.35
CA GLN A 3 -20.12 -50.46 15.57
C GLN A 3 -21.65 -50.35 15.49
N THR A 4 -22.27 -49.34 16.12
CA THR A 4 -23.72 -49.08 16.04
C THR A 4 -24.08 -47.95 15.06
N GLU A 5 -23.07 -47.24 14.53
CA GLU A 5 -23.25 -46.18 13.54
C GLU A 5 -23.10 -46.70 12.10
N GLU A 6 -22.25 -47.72 11.88
CA GLU A 6 -22.10 -48.36 10.57
C GLU A 6 -23.34 -49.18 10.14
N THR A 7 -24.04 -49.80 11.08
CA THR A 7 -25.29 -50.53 10.79
C THR A 7 -26.45 -49.59 10.46
N MET A 8 -26.49 -48.40 11.08
CA MET A 8 -27.50 -47.38 10.80
C MET A 8 -27.22 -46.66 9.47
N GLN A 9 -25.95 -46.44 9.10
CA GLN A 9 -25.58 -45.88 7.80
C GLN A 9 -25.75 -46.88 6.64
N SER A 10 -25.62 -48.19 6.89
CA SER A 10 -25.92 -49.25 5.92
C SER A 10 -27.41 -49.32 5.59
N ASP A 11 -28.28 -49.24 6.61
CA ASP A 11 -29.74 -49.28 6.42
C ASP A 11 -30.32 -48.02 5.75
N ILE A 12 -29.66 -46.86 5.91
CA ILE A 12 -30.04 -45.63 5.21
C ILE A 12 -29.64 -45.70 3.74
N ARG A 13 -28.47 -46.29 3.42
CA ARG A 13 -28.01 -46.45 2.03
C ARG A 13 -28.87 -47.42 1.23
N THR A 14 -29.31 -48.53 1.82
CA THR A 14 -30.19 -49.49 1.14
C THR A 14 -31.60 -48.93 0.92
N LYS A 15 -32.15 -48.13 1.85
CA LYS A 15 -33.43 -47.44 1.67
C LYS A 15 -33.37 -46.31 0.63
N LEU A 16 -32.26 -45.60 0.54
CA LEU A 16 -32.04 -44.58 -0.50
C LEU A 16 -31.85 -45.19 -1.89
N ALA A 17 -31.19 -46.34 -2.01
CA ALA A 17 -31.06 -47.06 -3.28
C ALA A 17 -32.42 -47.58 -3.78
N HIS A 18 -33.26 -48.13 -2.89
CA HIS A 18 -34.59 -48.60 -3.24
C HIS A 18 -35.55 -47.46 -3.65
N SER A 19 -35.45 -46.30 -2.99
CA SER A 19 -36.23 -45.10 -3.35
C SER A 19 -35.77 -44.49 -4.69
N ARG A 20 -34.47 -44.57 -5.01
CA ARG A 20 -33.92 -44.08 -6.28
C ARG A 20 -34.32 -44.96 -7.47
N ASP A 21 -34.34 -46.28 -7.30
CA ASP A 21 -34.78 -47.20 -8.36
C ASP A 21 -36.28 -47.08 -8.64
N GLN A 22 -37.11 -46.90 -7.60
CA GLN A 22 -38.54 -46.59 -7.75
C GLN A 22 -38.79 -45.24 -8.46
N GLN A 23 -37.97 -44.23 -8.18
CA GLN A 23 -38.07 -42.92 -8.85
C GLN A 23 -37.62 -42.97 -10.32
N SER A 24 -36.62 -43.80 -10.68
CA SER A 24 -36.19 -43.93 -12.08
C SER A 24 -37.18 -44.68 -12.97
N GLN A 25 -37.88 -45.70 -12.44
CA GLN A 25 -38.96 -46.39 -13.14
C GLN A 25 -40.21 -45.52 -13.31
N ALA A 26 -40.48 -44.61 -12.35
CA ALA A 26 -41.57 -43.63 -12.47
C ALA A 26 -41.27 -42.54 -13.52
N LEU A 27 -40.00 -42.13 -13.67
CA LEU A 27 -39.56 -41.17 -14.69
C LEU A 27 -39.61 -41.74 -16.11
N ALA A 28 -39.16 -42.98 -16.32
CA ALA A 28 -39.17 -43.61 -17.64
C ALA A 28 -40.60 -43.82 -18.19
N SER A 29 -41.58 -44.12 -17.33
CA SER A 29 -42.99 -44.24 -17.74
C SER A 29 -43.69 -42.89 -17.94
N ALA A 30 -43.17 -41.80 -17.38
CA ALA A 30 -43.67 -40.45 -17.61
C ALA A 30 -43.21 -39.88 -18.96
N GLU A 31 -41.97 -40.15 -19.39
CA GLU A 31 -41.41 -39.66 -20.66
C GLU A 31 -42.08 -40.30 -21.89
N GLU A 32 -42.44 -41.59 -21.81
CA GLU A 32 -43.15 -42.29 -22.88
C GLU A 32 -44.60 -41.77 -23.05
N ASN A 33 -45.23 -41.32 -21.97
CA ASN A 33 -46.57 -40.71 -21.99
C ASN A 33 -46.57 -39.25 -22.51
N ILE A 34 -45.49 -38.49 -22.27
CA ILE A 34 -45.36 -37.10 -22.74
C ILE A 34 -45.15 -37.04 -24.26
N THR A 35 -44.36 -37.95 -24.82
CA THR A 35 -44.07 -37.98 -26.27
C THR A 35 -45.27 -38.44 -27.12
N ALA A 36 -46.10 -39.36 -26.60
CA ALA A 36 -47.37 -39.75 -27.22
C ALA A 36 -48.46 -38.65 -27.14
N TYR A 37 -48.41 -37.78 -26.12
CA TYR A 37 -49.33 -36.65 -25.96
C TYR A 37 -49.03 -35.51 -26.96
N GLN A 38 -47.76 -35.20 -27.19
CA GLN A 38 -47.33 -34.10 -28.08
C GLN A 38 -47.65 -34.36 -29.57
N THR A 39 -47.52 -35.59 -30.05
CA THR A 39 -47.86 -35.97 -31.44
C THR A 39 -49.36 -35.91 -31.71
N LYS A 40 -50.19 -36.21 -30.70
CA LYS A 40 -51.66 -36.13 -30.78
C LYS A 40 -52.19 -34.68 -30.76
N GLN A 41 -51.49 -33.77 -30.07
CA GLN A 41 -51.82 -32.34 -30.03
C GLN A 41 -51.51 -31.63 -31.35
N LYS A 42 -50.41 -31.99 -32.02
CA LYS A 42 -49.97 -31.36 -33.27
C LYS A 42 -50.92 -31.64 -34.46
N MET A 43 -51.54 -32.82 -34.51
CA MET A 43 -52.57 -33.14 -35.53
C MET A 43 -53.94 -32.52 -35.23
N LYS A 44 -54.27 -32.25 -33.95
CA LYS A 44 -55.50 -31.55 -33.57
C LYS A 44 -55.47 -30.06 -33.93
N LEU A 45 -54.32 -29.40 -33.76
CA LEU A 45 -54.13 -27.98 -34.13
C LEU A 45 -54.39 -27.71 -35.62
N LYS A 46 -53.83 -28.56 -36.51
CA LYS A 46 -53.98 -28.38 -37.96
C LYS A 46 -55.39 -28.67 -38.48
N ALA A 47 -56.14 -29.56 -37.82
CA ALA A 47 -57.54 -29.85 -38.16
C ALA A 47 -58.52 -28.77 -37.68
N LEU A 48 -58.16 -28.03 -36.62
CA LEU A 48 -58.96 -26.92 -36.08
C LEU A 48 -58.84 -25.66 -36.96
N GLU A 49 -57.66 -25.37 -37.50
CA GLU A 49 -57.45 -24.24 -38.42
C GLU A 49 -58.31 -24.37 -39.70
N ASP A 50 -58.30 -25.54 -40.35
CA ASP A 50 -59.10 -25.79 -41.58
C ASP A 50 -60.63 -25.83 -41.32
N LYS A 51 -61.06 -25.97 -40.06
CA LYS A 51 -62.47 -25.97 -39.66
C LYS A 51 -62.98 -24.55 -39.42
N ILE A 52 -62.15 -23.70 -38.79
CA ILE A 52 -62.46 -22.29 -38.50
C ILE A 52 -62.70 -21.49 -39.80
N GLU A 53 -61.95 -21.78 -40.86
CA GLU A 53 -62.05 -21.03 -42.13
C GLU A 53 -63.30 -21.41 -42.94
N ARG A 54 -63.77 -22.66 -42.87
CA ARG A 54 -65.02 -23.11 -43.49
C ARG A 54 -66.26 -22.61 -42.75
N GLU A 55 -66.24 -22.59 -41.42
CA GLU A 55 -67.37 -22.10 -40.62
C GLU A 55 -67.59 -20.58 -40.80
N ARG A 56 -66.53 -19.80 -41.00
CA ARG A 56 -66.64 -18.36 -41.33
C ARG A 56 -67.33 -18.09 -42.67
N GLY A 57 -67.19 -18.97 -43.66
CA GLY A 57 -67.86 -18.84 -44.97
C GLY A 57 -69.36 -19.15 -44.93
N HIS A 58 -69.78 -20.13 -44.10
CA HIS A 58 -71.20 -20.49 -43.94
C HIS A 58 -71.98 -19.41 -43.18
N ILE A 59 -71.38 -18.80 -42.15
CA ILE A 59 -72.00 -17.71 -41.37
C ILE A 59 -72.37 -16.48 -42.23
N ALA A 60 -71.63 -16.22 -43.31
CA ALA A 60 -71.89 -15.07 -44.19
C ALA A 60 -73.08 -15.29 -45.14
N LEU A 61 -73.22 -16.50 -45.71
CA LEU A 61 -74.33 -16.86 -46.61
C LEU A 61 -75.66 -16.99 -45.86
N ASP A 62 -75.64 -17.53 -44.65
CA ASP A 62 -76.86 -17.74 -43.86
C ASP A 62 -77.51 -16.41 -43.42
N LYS A 63 -76.72 -15.37 -43.16
CA LYS A 63 -77.23 -14.02 -42.86
C LYS A 63 -77.95 -13.38 -44.05
N GLU A 64 -77.50 -13.64 -45.27
CA GLU A 64 -78.14 -13.08 -46.47
C GLU A 64 -79.44 -13.80 -46.85
N HIS A 65 -79.51 -15.11 -46.61
CA HIS A 65 -80.72 -15.91 -46.82
C HIS A 65 -81.82 -15.62 -45.79
N LEU A 66 -81.45 -15.34 -44.53
CA LEU A 66 -82.40 -14.99 -43.47
C LEU A 66 -83.14 -13.69 -43.80
N HIS A 67 -82.40 -12.67 -44.23
CA HIS A 67 -82.96 -11.35 -44.50
C HIS A 67 -83.90 -11.32 -45.73
N LYS A 68 -83.56 -12.06 -46.80
CA LYS A 68 -84.44 -12.20 -47.98
C LYS A 68 -85.74 -12.94 -47.68
N ARG A 69 -85.74 -13.86 -46.71
CA ARG A 69 -86.91 -14.68 -46.36
C ARG A 69 -87.88 -13.95 -45.42
N GLU A 70 -87.36 -13.08 -44.55
CA GLU A 70 -88.17 -12.19 -43.69
C GLU A 70 -88.99 -11.19 -44.50
N GLN A 71 -88.41 -10.56 -45.52
CA GLN A 71 -89.13 -9.60 -46.37
C GLN A 71 -90.22 -10.26 -47.21
N GLN A 72 -89.96 -11.45 -47.76
CA GLN A 72 -90.95 -12.20 -48.56
C GLN A 72 -92.15 -12.66 -47.71
N LEU A 73 -91.92 -13.02 -46.44
CA LEU A 73 -92.98 -13.41 -45.50
C LEU A 73 -93.91 -12.24 -45.15
N GLN A 74 -93.38 -11.02 -44.98
CA GLN A 74 -94.20 -9.87 -44.61
C GLN A 74 -95.09 -9.36 -45.76
N GLU A 75 -94.62 -9.43 -47.01
CA GLU A 75 -95.43 -9.06 -48.19
C GLU A 75 -96.53 -10.10 -48.51
N GLU A 76 -96.28 -11.40 -48.30
CA GLU A 76 -97.31 -12.44 -48.46
C GLU A 76 -98.41 -12.36 -47.39
N ILE A 77 -98.07 -11.96 -46.16
CA ILE A 77 -99.04 -11.80 -45.05
C ILE A 77 -100.01 -10.64 -45.34
N ALA A 78 -99.50 -9.52 -45.85
CA ALA A 78 -100.33 -8.35 -46.15
C ALA A 78 -101.31 -8.59 -47.31
N SER A 79 -100.89 -9.26 -48.40
CA SER A 79 -101.76 -9.47 -49.57
C SER A 79 -102.80 -10.58 -49.41
N ARG A 80 -102.55 -11.57 -48.53
CA ARG A 80 -103.53 -12.63 -48.25
C ARG A 80 -104.64 -12.21 -47.28
N ALA A 81 -104.40 -11.26 -46.36
CA ALA A 81 -105.36 -10.87 -45.33
C ALA A 81 -106.57 -10.05 -45.83
N GLU A 82 -106.44 -9.36 -46.97
CA GLU A 82 -107.45 -8.43 -47.48
C GLU A 82 -108.73 -9.13 -47.97
N LYS A 83 -108.61 -10.37 -48.47
CA LYS A 83 -109.75 -11.15 -48.98
C LYS A 83 -110.60 -11.80 -47.87
N PHE A 84 -110.03 -11.97 -46.67
CA PHE A 84 -110.70 -12.64 -45.56
C PHE A 84 -111.57 -11.69 -44.72
N ILE A 85 -111.22 -10.39 -44.69
CA ILE A 85 -112.02 -9.36 -44.02
C ILE A 85 -113.35 -9.15 -44.77
N SER A 86 -113.32 -9.17 -46.11
CA SER A 86 -114.49 -8.98 -46.97
C SER A 86 -115.49 -10.15 -46.92
N LYS A 87 -114.99 -11.36 -46.68
CA LYS A 87 -115.79 -12.60 -46.65
C LYS A 87 -116.51 -12.83 -45.32
N LYS A 88 -115.96 -12.32 -44.21
CA LYS A 88 -116.60 -12.33 -42.88
C LYS A 88 -117.97 -11.65 -42.86
N THR A 89 -118.13 -10.58 -43.65
CA THR A 89 -119.38 -9.84 -43.81
C THR A 89 -120.43 -10.53 -44.69
N SER A 90 -120.05 -11.49 -45.56
CA SER A 90 -121.04 -12.30 -46.31
C SER A 90 -121.48 -13.55 -45.55
N LEU A 91 -120.60 -14.11 -44.72
CA LEU A 91 -120.83 -15.35 -43.95
C LEU A 91 -121.87 -15.23 -42.82
N GLN A 92 -122.24 -14.01 -42.41
CA GLN A 92 -123.37 -13.79 -41.51
C GLN A 92 -124.73 -13.97 -42.21
N GLY A 93 -124.79 -13.84 -43.53
CA GLY A 93 -125.96 -14.22 -44.34
C GLY A 93 -126.02 -15.71 -44.66
N GLU A 94 -124.88 -16.41 -44.64
CA GLU A 94 -124.81 -17.86 -44.86
C GLU A 94 -125.20 -18.67 -43.59
N LEU A 95 -125.33 -18.03 -42.43
CA LEU A 95 -125.65 -18.63 -41.12
C LEU A 95 -127.04 -19.31 -41.04
N GLU A 96 -127.96 -18.98 -41.95
CA GLU A 96 -129.26 -19.66 -42.07
C GLU A 96 -129.16 -20.94 -42.94
N THR A 97 -128.14 -21.03 -43.78
CA THR A 97 -127.72 -22.26 -44.49
C THR A 97 -126.92 -23.20 -43.58
N VAL A 98 -126.23 -22.64 -42.57
CA VAL A 98 -125.35 -23.35 -41.64
C VAL A 98 -126.10 -24.42 -40.82
N HIS A 99 -127.41 -24.34 -40.64
CA HIS A 99 -128.15 -25.38 -39.89
C HIS A 99 -128.12 -26.76 -40.55
N SER A 100 -127.97 -26.83 -41.88
CA SER A 100 -127.77 -28.08 -42.61
C SER A 100 -126.30 -28.52 -42.66
N GLU A 101 -125.38 -27.61 -42.37
CA GLU A 101 -123.93 -27.86 -42.24
C GLU A 101 -123.53 -28.31 -40.82
N ILE A 102 -124.39 -28.11 -39.80
CA ILE A 102 -124.13 -28.50 -38.39
C ILE A 102 -123.80 -29.99 -38.26
N GLU A 103 -124.52 -30.87 -38.96
CA GLU A 103 -124.27 -32.32 -38.90
C GLU A 103 -122.94 -32.74 -39.55
N GLU A 104 -122.41 -31.97 -40.52
CA GLU A 104 -121.06 -32.17 -41.07
C GLU A 104 -119.96 -31.48 -40.24
N LEU A 105 -120.29 -30.38 -39.57
CA LEU A 105 -119.40 -29.63 -38.69
C LEU A 105 -119.09 -30.37 -37.38
N GLU A 106 -120.01 -31.19 -36.85
CA GLU A 106 -119.75 -32.04 -35.68
C GLU A 106 -118.65 -33.08 -35.95
N LYS A 107 -118.60 -33.62 -37.18
CA LYS A 107 -117.56 -34.56 -37.62
C LYS A 107 -116.21 -33.85 -37.80
N LYS A 108 -116.21 -32.65 -38.40
CA LYS A 108 -115.02 -31.79 -38.50
C LYS A 108 -114.52 -31.28 -37.14
N LEU A 109 -115.39 -31.09 -36.15
CA LEU A 109 -115.01 -30.65 -34.80
C LEU A 109 -114.27 -31.76 -34.04
N ALA A 110 -114.65 -33.02 -34.23
CA ALA A 110 -113.88 -34.16 -33.71
C ALA A 110 -112.49 -34.27 -34.37
N GLU A 111 -112.40 -34.05 -35.69
CA GLU A 111 -111.11 -33.98 -36.41
C GLU A 111 -110.24 -32.82 -35.92
N LEU A 112 -110.81 -31.62 -35.75
CA LEU A 112 -110.11 -30.43 -35.23
C LEU A 112 -109.69 -30.57 -33.76
N ARG A 113 -110.45 -31.28 -32.92
CA ARG A 113 -110.03 -31.63 -31.55
C ARG A 113 -108.89 -32.65 -31.53
N GLY A 114 -108.88 -33.59 -32.49
CA GLY A 114 -107.75 -34.47 -32.73
C GLY A 114 -106.50 -33.68 -33.19
N GLU A 115 -106.68 -32.69 -34.06
CA GLU A 115 -105.62 -31.78 -34.48
C GLU A 115 -105.15 -30.86 -33.35
N GLU A 116 -106.04 -30.35 -32.49
CA GLU A 116 -105.70 -29.56 -31.30
C GLU A 116 -104.87 -30.39 -30.32
N ALA A 117 -105.25 -31.64 -30.05
CA ALA A 117 -104.47 -32.55 -29.22
C ALA A 117 -103.10 -32.85 -29.85
N ARG A 118 -103.05 -33.03 -31.19
CA ARG A 118 -101.79 -33.21 -31.93
C ARG A 118 -100.90 -31.97 -31.84
N LEU A 119 -101.47 -30.78 -31.99
CA LEU A 119 -100.75 -29.50 -31.89
C LEU A 119 -100.30 -29.22 -30.45
N GLY A 120 -101.13 -29.51 -29.44
CA GLY A 120 -100.76 -29.40 -28.03
C GLY A 120 -99.62 -30.36 -27.66
N ALA A 121 -99.65 -31.60 -28.16
CA ALA A 121 -98.53 -32.54 -28.01
C ALA A 121 -97.27 -32.07 -28.75
N ALA A 122 -97.41 -31.44 -29.92
CA ALA A 122 -96.29 -30.85 -30.65
C ALA A 122 -95.69 -29.65 -29.89
N ILE A 123 -96.51 -28.75 -29.35
CA ILE A 123 -96.06 -27.61 -28.53
C ILE A 123 -95.33 -28.10 -27.29
N ALA A 124 -95.90 -29.06 -26.54
CA ALA A 124 -95.24 -29.63 -25.37
C ALA A 124 -93.90 -30.32 -25.73
N GLY A 125 -93.83 -30.95 -26.92
CA GLY A 125 -92.60 -31.51 -27.46
C GLY A 125 -91.54 -30.44 -27.77
N GLU A 126 -91.94 -29.30 -28.34
CA GLU A 126 -91.02 -28.18 -28.58
C GLU A 126 -90.64 -27.44 -27.29
N GLU A 127 -91.55 -27.29 -26.32
CA GLU A 127 -91.24 -26.73 -24.99
C GLU A 127 -90.22 -27.59 -24.23
N ALA A 128 -90.33 -28.92 -24.30
CA ALA A 128 -89.34 -29.83 -23.73
C ALA A 128 -87.97 -29.70 -24.42
N ARG A 129 -87.94 -29.47 -25.74
CA ARG A 129 -86.70 -29.19 -26.47
C ARG A 129 -86.09 -27.84 -26.08
N ILE A 130 -86.92 -26.80 -25.90
CA ILE A 130 -86.47 -25.49 -25.42
C ILE A 130 -85.85 -25.61 -24.03
N GLN A 131 -86.47 -26.36 -23.11
CA GLN A 131 -85.92 -26.60 -21.78
C GLN A 131 -84.60 -27.40 -21.81
N ALA A 132 -84.48 -28.39 -22.70
CA ALA A 132 -83.23 -29.12 -22.89
C ALA A 132 -82.10 -28.18 -23.36
N VAL A 133 -82.39 -27.30 -24.33
CA VAL A 133 -81.43 -26.30 -24.81
C VAL A 133 -81.04 -25.31 -23.70
N HIS A 134 -81.99 -24.85 -22.87
CA HIS A 134 -81.66 -23.99 -21.73
C HIS A 134 -80.72 -24.69 -20.73
N LEU A 135 -80.98 -25.95 -20.38
CA LEU A 135 -80.11 -26.73 -19.50
C LEU A 135 -78.70 -26.93 -20.08
N GLU A 136 -78.59 -27.18 -21.38
CA GLU A 136 -77.30 -27.27 -22.08
C GLU A 136 -76.57 -25.92 -22.02
N LEU A 137 -77.24 -24.82 -22.38
CA LEU A 137 -76.65 -23.48 -22.35
C LEU A 137 -76.27 -23.01 -20.94
N ASP A 138 -77.07 -23.32 -19.91
CA ASP A 138 -76.72 -23.02 -18.52
C ASP A 138 -75.46 -23.78 -18.08
N SER A 139 -75.28 -25.01 -18.56
CA SER A 139 -74.07 -25.79 -18.29
C SER A 139 -72.84 -25.25 -19.02
N GLU A 140 -73.02 -24.73 -20.24
CA GLU A 140 -71.97 -24.06 -21.01
C GLU A 140 -71.60 -22.70 -20.38
N ASP A 141 -72.58 -21.91 -19.94
CA ASP A 141 -72.36 -20.64 -19.23
C ASP A 141 -71.62 -20.86 -17.91
N ALA A 142 -71.95 -21.92 -17.16
CA ALA A 142 -71.21 -22.31 -15.95
C ALA A 142 -69.76 -22.72 -16.29
N GLY A 143 -69.54 -23.45 -17.39
CA GLY A 143 -68.21 -23.77 -17.89
C GLY A 143 -67.40 -22.52 -18.28
N LEU A 144 -68.03 -21.57 -18.97
CA LEU A 144 -67.40 -20.29 -19.33
C LEU A 144 -67.07 -19.43 -18.11
N GLN A 145 -67.89 -19.47 -17.05
CA GLN A 145 -67.60 -18.79 -15.79
C GLN A 145 -66.39 -19.42 -15.09
N GLU A 146 -66.31 -20.75 -15.03
CA GLU A 146 -65.15 -21.44 -14.46
C GLU A 146 -63.86 -21.13 -15.23
N GLU A 147 -63.94 -21.04 -16.56
CA GLU A 147 -62.81 -20.62 -17.40
C GLU A 147 -62.40 -19.16 -17.14
N ARG A 148 -63.36 -18.23 -17.02
CA ARG A 148 -63.08 -16.83 -16.67
C ARG A 148 -62.40 -16.71 -15.31
N ASP A 149 -62.90 -17.42 -14.30
CA ASP A 149 -62.28 -17.45 -12.97
C ASP A 149 -60.89 -18.13 -12.99
N GLY A 150 -60.70 -19.12 -13.86
CA GLY A 150 -59.41 -19.74 -14.13
C GLY A 150 -58.41 -18.77 -14.75
N ILE A 151 -58.84 -17.96 -15.72
CA ILE A 151 -58.00 -16.93 -16.36
C ILE A 151 -57.65 -15.83 -15.36
N ALA A 152 -58.63 -15.29 -14.62
CA ALA A 152 -58.40 -14.25 -13.63
C ALA A 152 -57.39 -14.68 -12.54
N ARG A 153 -57.46 -15.93 -12.09
CA ARG A 153 -56.47 -16.49 -11.14
C ARG A 153 -55.06 -16.52 -11.72
N ARG A 154 -54.91 -16.94 -12.99
CA ARG A 154 -53.60 -16.98 -13.65
C ARG A 154 -53.04 -15.58 -13.89
N GLU A 155 -53.88 -14.59 -14.21
CA GLU A 155 -53.45 -13.20 -14.34
C GLU A 155 -52.91 -12.66 -13.00
N LEU A 156 -53.60 -12.94 -11.89
CA LEU A 156 -53.14 -12.61 -10.54
C LEU A 156 -51.81 -13.30 -10.19
N GLU A 157 -51.66 -14.60 -10.50
CA GLU A 157 -50.39 -15.31 -10.29
C GLU A 157 -49.24 -14.72 -11.11
N LEU A 158 -49.49 -14.35 -12.38
CA LEU A 158 -48.48 -13.73 -13.23
C LEU A 158 -48.06 -12.34 -12.72
N LEU A 159 -49.01 -11.54 -12.25
CA LEU A 159 -48.70 -10.24 -11.63
C LEU A 159 -47.86 -10.42 -10.36
N ALA A 160 -48.22 -11.35 -9.48
CA ALA A 160 -47.42 -11.65 -8.29
C ALA A 160 -46.01 -12.16 -8.62
N GLN A 161 -45.87 -12.97 -9.69
CA GLN A 161 -44.57 -13.40 -10.18
C GLN A 161 -43.74 -12.24 -10.76
N GLN A 162 -44.37 -11.29 -11.46
CA GLN A 162 -43.71 -10.10 -11.98
C GLN A 162 -43.21 -9.21 -10.84
N GLU A 163 -44.04 -8.94 -9.84
CA GLU A 163 -43.66 -8.18 -8.64
C GLU A 163 -42.49 -8.85 -7.91
N GLY A 164 -42.56 -10.17 -7.68
CA GLY A 164 -41.46 -10.92 -7.05
C GLY A 164 -40.16 -10.91 -7.86
N MET A 165 -40.24 -10.89 -9.19
CA MET A 165 -39.06 -10.75 -10.06
C MET A 165 -38.45 -9.35 -10.00
N GLU A 166 -39.28 -8.30 -9.89
CA GLU A 166 -38.82 -6.92 -9.73
C GLU A 166 -38.16 -6.70 -8.38
N GLU A 167 -38.71 -7.26 -7.29
CA GLU A 167 -38.09 -7.23 -5.95
C GLU A 167 -36.71 -7.89 -5.97
N VAL A 168 -36.60 -9.12 -6.48
CA VAL A 168 -35.30 -9.83 -6.58
C VAL A 168 -34.31 -9.06 -7.45
N ARG A 169 -34.77 -8.43 -8.53
CA ARG A 169 -33.93 -7.59 -9.38
C ARG A 169 -33.41 -6.38 -8.62
N GLN A 170 -34.25 -5.71 -7.84
CA GLN A 170 -33.86 -4.57 -7.03
C GLN A 170 -32.85 -4.97 -5.95
N GLU A 171 -33.09 -6.06 -5.23
CA GLU A 171 -32.16 -6.61 -4.24
C GLU A 171 -30.79 -6.93 -4.88
N TYR A 172 -30.79 -7.49 -6.09
CA TYR A 172 -29.56 -7.78 -6.82
C TYR A 172 -28.81 -6.49 -7.21
N GLU A 173 -29.50 -5.47 -7.71
CA GLU A 173 -28.91 -4.19 -8.07
C GLU A 173 -28.32 -3.47 -6.84
N GLU A 174 -29.03 -3.48 -5.70
CA GLU A 174 -28.55 -2.94 -4.42
C GLU A 174 -27.30 -3.69 -3.92
N ALA A 175 -27.31 -5.02 -3.94
CA ALA A 175 -26.16 -5.83 -3.57
C ALA A 175 -24.94 -5.55 -4.47
N GLN A 176 -25.16 -5.35 -5.78
CA GLN A 176 -24.09 -4.99 -6.72
C GLN A 176 -23.47 -3.63 -6.38
N GLN A 177 -24.30 -2.64 -6.06
CA GLN A 177 -23.83 -1.30 -5.67
C GLN A 177 -23.04 -1.34 -4.36
N GLN A 178 -23.52 -2.09 -3.35
CA GLN A 178 -22.81 -2.29 -2.10
C GLN A 178 -21.45 -2.97 -2.33
N GLN A 179 -21.42 -4.03 -3.15
CA GLN A 179 -20.18 -4.72 -3.48
C GLN A 179 -19.18 -3.79 -4.18
N LYS A 180 -19.66 -2.92 -5.10
CA LYS A 180 -18.83 -1.91 -5.76
C LYS A 180 -18.26 -0.90 -4.76
N ALA A 181 -19.09 -0.36 -3.86
CA ALA A 181 -18.66 0.57 -2.83
C ALA A 181 -17.63 -0.06 -1.87
N HIS A 182 -17.83 -1.32 -1.46
CA HIS A 182 -16.86 -2.07 -0.66
C HIS A 182 -15.53 -2.26 -1.39
N ARG A 183 -15.56 -2.59 -2.70
CA ARG A 183 -14.35 -2.75 -3.52
C ARG A 183 -13.57 -1.44 -3.65
N GLU A 184 -14.26 -0.32 -3.86
CA GLU A 184 -13.64 1.02 -3.91
C GLU A 184 -13.02 1.42 -2.56
N SER A 185 -13.70 1.12 -1.45
CA SER A 185 -13.18 1.34 -0.09
C SER A 185 -11.91 0.52 0.19
N ILE A 186 -11.91 -0.77 -0.19
CA ILE A 186 -10.73 -1.64 -0.07
C ILE A 186 -9.59 -1.13 -0.93
N ALA A 187 -9.85 -0.73 -2.19
CA ALA A 187 -8.84 -0.16 -3.07
C ALA A 187 -8.23 1.11 -2.48
N GLY A 188 -9.05 1.99 -1.88
CA GLY A 188 -8.57 3.19 -1.19
C GLY A 188 -7.73 2.88 0.06
N LEU A 189 -8.07 1.82 0.81
CA LEU A 189 -7.25 1.33 1.93
C LEU A 189 -5.91 0.78 1.46
N LEU A 190 -5.90 -0.05 0.41
CA LEU A 190 -4.69 -0.62 -0.17
C LEU A 190 -3.74 0.47 -0.66
N GLY A 191 -4.23 1.48 -1.39
CA GLY A 191 -3.40 2.60 -1.83
C GLY A 191 -2.78 3.40 -0.68
N ARG A 192 -3.50 3.55 0.45
CA ARG A 192 -2.90 4.18 1.66
C ARG A 192 -1.81 3.32 2.28
N VAL A 193 -1.97 2.01 2.30
CA VAL A 193 -0.96 1.07 2.81
C VAL A 193 0.27 1.07 1.92
N GLU A 194 0.10 1.03 0.59
CA GLU A 194 1.20 1.12 -0.39
C GLU A 194 1.98 2.42 -0.22
N MET A 195 1.31 3.56 -0.13
CA MET A 195 1.97 4.85 0.13
C MET A 195 2.77 4.86 1.44
N LYS A 196 2.24 4.24 2.50
CA LYS A 196 2.93 4.12 3.79
C LYS A 196 4.10 3.13 3.75
N TRP A 197 3.97 2.05 2.98
CA TRP A 197 5.04 1.09 2.74
C TRP A 197 6.20 1.74 2.01
N GLU A 198 5.94 2.43 0.89
CA GLU A 198 6.97 3.16 0.14
C GLU A 198 7.62 4.25 0.98
N GLU A 199 6.84 4.95 1.82
CA GLU A 199 7.40 5.92 2.78
C GLU A 199 8.35 5.24 3.78
N SER A 200 8.00 4.04 4.27
CA SER A 200 8.84 3.24 5.15
C SER A 200 10.11 2.72 4.46
N GLU A 201 10.00 2.25 3.21
CA GLU A 201 11.15 1.82 2.41
C GLU A 201 12.10 2.99 2.14
N ARG A 202 11.58 4.15 1.71
CA ARG A 202 12.39 5.36 1.52
C ARG A 202 13.13 5.74 2.81
N ARG A 203 12.43 5.76 3.96
CA ARG A 203 13.06 6.02 5.27
C ARG A 203 14.13 4.98 5.61
N THR A 204 13.87 3.70 5.36
CA THR A 204 14.83 2.62 5.64
C THR A 204 16.08 2.76 4.77
N HIS A 205 15.90 3.10 3.49
CA HIS A 205 17.01 3.37 2.57
C HIS A 205 17.83 4.59 3.01
N THR A 206 17.18 5.70 3.38
CA THR A 206 17.86 6.88 3.93
C THR A 206 18.62 6.54 5.20
N LEU A 207 18.03 5.76 6.12
CA LEU A 207 18.71 5.31 7.34
C LEU A 207 19.91 4.41 7.04
N ALA A 208 19.80 3.49 6.08
CA ALA A 208 20.91 2.63 5.66
C ALA A 208 22.07 3.46 5.07
N GLN A 209 21.78 4.45 4.23
CA GLN A 209 22.78 5.38 3.71
C GLN A 209 23.43 6.19 4.84
N CYS A 210 22.64 6.68 5.80
CA CYS A 210 23.16 7.43 6.94
C CYS A 210 24.04 6.56 7.86
N LEU A 211 23.65 5.30 8.09
CA LEU A 211 24.43 4.35 8.87
C LEU A 211 25.73 3.96 8.15
N GLY A 212 25.71 3.79 6.82
CA GLY A 212 26.93 3.57 6.03
C GLY A 212 27.91 4.75 6.18
N ARG A 213 27.42 5.98 5.96
CA ARG A 213 28.22 7.20 6.14
C ARG A 213 28.73 7.36 7.58
N ALA A 214 27.92 6.99 8.58
CA ALA A 214 28.34 7.00 9.98
C ALA A 214 29.38 5.90 10.28
N GLY A 215 29.26 4.73 9.66
CA GLY A 215 30.22 3.64 9.72
C GLY A 215 31.60 4.05 9.21
N ASP A 216 31.64 4.68 8.02
CA ASP A 216 32.87 5.25 7.45
C ASP A 216 33.52 6.30 8.38
N LEU A 217 32.71 7.01 9.16
CA LEU A 217 33.16 8.00 10.14
C LEU A 217 33.63 7.38 11.47
N THR A 218 33.09 6.22 11.87
CA THR A 218 33.55 5.49 13.06
C THR A 218 34.80 4.65 12.80
N ASP A 219 35.01 4.19 11.57
CA ASP A 219 36.25 3.53 11.15
C ASP A 219 37.44 4.50 11.15
N MET A 220 37.18 5.81 11.17
CA MET A 220 38.16 6.83 11.55
C MET A 220 38.43 6.75 13.06
N ASN A 221 39.13 5.71 13.50
CA ASN A 221 39.58 5.53 14.87
C ASN A 221 40.28 6.82 15.35
N THR A 222 39.79 7.44 16.42
CA THR A 222 40.36 8.65 17.02
C THR A 222 41.84 8.48 17.35
N ALA A 223 42.25 7.26 17.71
CA ALA A 223 43.65 6.92 17.96
C ALA A 223 44.53 7.01 16.69
N SER A 224 43.97 6.72 15.51
CA SER A 224 44.67 6.87 14.22
C SER A 224 44.69 8.31 13.72
N LEU A 225 43.74 9.15 14.13
CA LEU A 225 43.68 10.55 13.73
C LEU A 225 44.74 11.41 14.43
N LEU A 226 45.15 11.01 15.64
CA LEU A 226 46.08 11.72 16.52
C LEU A 226 47.41 10.97 16.73
N SER A 227 47.68 9.91 15.96
CA SER A 227 48.90 9.13 16.11
C SER A 227 50.12 9.96 15.69
N PRO A 228 51.16 10.09 16.54
CA PRO A 228 52.41 10.75 16.16
C PRO A 228 53.02 10.14 14.91
N SER A 229 53.60 10.95 14.02
CA SER A 229 54.32 10.38 12.88
C SER A 229 55.62 9.71 13.32
N ALA A 230 56.09 8.78 12.48
CA ALA A 230 57.40 8.16 12.66
C ALA A 230 58.56 9.17 12.65
N GLN A 231 58.37 10.38 12.12
CA GLN A 231 59.38 11.44 12.15
C GLN A 231 59.41 12.12 13.52
N LEU A 232 58.25 12.42 14.10
CA LEU A 232 58.16 13.02 15.43
C LEU A 232 58.69 12.06 16.50
N THR A 233 58.35 10.77 16.41
CA THR A 233 58.86 9.76 17.36
C THR A 233 60.39 9.67 17.30
N LYS A 234 60.98 9.64 16.11
CA LYS A 234 62.44 9.63 15.92
C LYS A 234 63.11 10.89 16.45
N CYS A 235 62.50 12.06 16.24
CA CYS A 235 63.03 13.32 16.76
C CYS A 235 63.00 13.37 18.29
N ARG A 236 61.93 12.87 18.93
CA ARG A 236 61.85 12.73 20.39
C ARG A 236 62.92 11.79 20.95
N GLU A 237 63.16 10.67 20.27
CA GLU A 237 64.23 9.74 20.64
C GLU A 237 65.61 10.42 20.55
N ALA A 238 65.90 11.14 19.45
CA ALA A 238 67.17 11.86 19.27
C ALA A 238 67.39 12.93 20.35
N VAL A 239 66.38 13.75 20.66
CA VAL A 239 66.45 14.73 21.76
C VAL A 239 66.70 14.03 23.09
N GLY A 240 66.04 12.90 23.36
CA GLY A 240 66.24 12.10 24.57
C GLY A 240 67.66 11.52 24.69
N GLU A 241 68.25 11.06 23.59
CA GLU A 241 69.63 10.60 23.53
C GLU A 241 70.61 11.73 23.84
N LYS A 242 70.45 12.89 23.19
CA LYS A 242 71.29 14.08 23.40
C LYS A 242 71.17 14.64 24.83
N GLU A 243 69.97 14.65 25.42
CA GLU A 243 69.80 14.98 26.84
C GLU A 243 70.59 14.02 27.74
N GLY A 244 70.59 12.73 27.42
CA GLY A 244 71.38 11.72 28.10
C GLY A 244 72.89 11.98 27.99
N GLU A 245 73.39 12.37 26.82
CA GLU A 245 74.79 12.74 26.60
C GLU A 245 75.19 13.99 27.38
N VAL A 246 74.38 15.05 27.34
CA VAL A 246 74.62 16.28 28.11
C VAL A 246 74.71 15.97 29.61
N LYS A 247 73.82 15.15 30.15
CA LYS A 247 73.86 14.73 31.57
C LYS A 247 75.14 13.97 31.91
N LYS A 248 75.59 13.06 31.04
CA LYS A 248 76.85 12.32 31.25
C LYS A 248 78.04 13.27 31.26
N VAL A 249 78.17 14.13 30.26
CA VAL A 249 79.29 15.09 30.16
C VAL A 249 79.27 16.09 31.32
N ALA A 250 78.10 16.54 31.77
CA ALA A 250 77.98 17.38 32.97
C ALA A 250 78.52 16.67 34.22
N SER A 251 78.19 15.39 34.42
CA SER A 251 78.72 14.60 35.54
C SER A 251 80.23 14.37 35.46
N GLU A 252 80.78 14.23 34.25
CA GLU A 252 82.24 14.14 34.03
C GLU A 252 82.94 15.44 34.44
N ILE A 253 82.36 16.61 34.12
CA ILE A 253 82.88 17.92 34.53
C ILE A 253 82.87 18.05 36.04
N GLU A 254 81.78 17.69 36.72
CA GLU A 254 81.69 17.74 38.19
C GLU A 254 82.76 16.86 38.84
N ALA A 255 82.97 15.64 38.33
CA ALA A 255 84.00 14.74 38.82
C ALA A 255 85.41 15.32 38.62
N LEU A 256 85.72 15.83 37.43
CA LEU A 256 87.01 16.45 37.13
C LEU A 256 87.24 17.72 37.97
N GLN A 257 86.23 18.57 38.14
CA GLN A 257 86.30 19.74 39.02
C GLN A 257 86.55 19.35 40.48
N GLY A 258 85.97 18.24 40.95
CA GLY A 258 86.28 17.65 42.25
C GLY A 258 87.75 17.28 42.39
N THR A 259 88.34 16.63 41.36
CA THR A 259 89.77 16.29 41.37
C THR A 259 90.68 17.51 41.32
N VAL A 260 90.33 18.53 40.52
CA VAL A 260 91.04 19.81 40.44
C VAL A 260 91.03 20.51 41.81
N ALA A 261 89.88 20.56 42.48
CA ALA A 261 89.76 21.15 43.80
C ALA A 261 90.61 20.40 44.84
N GLN A 262 90.67 19.08 44.77
CA GLN A 262 91.52 18.26 45.63
C GLN A 262 93.01 18.52 45.39
N LEU A 263 93.46 18.53 44.12
CA LEU A 263 94.85 18.82 43.75
C LEU A 263 95.25 20.24 44.18
N ARG A 264 94.39 21.25 43.98
CA ARG A 264 94.63 22.62 44.46
C ARG A 264 94.82 22.69 45.98
N ARG A 265 94.01 21.94 46.75
CA ARG A 265 94.16 21.85 48.21
C ARG A 265 95.48 21.18 48.61
N GLN A 266 95.87 20.10 47.93
CA GLN A 266 97.14 19.40 48.19
C GLN A 266 98.35 20.29 47.88
N ILE A 267 98.34 20.97 46.74
CA ILE A 267 99.38 21.92 46.33
C ILE A 267 99.46 23.06 47.34
N SER A 268 98.33 23.68 47.71
CA SER A 268 98.31 24.78 48.68
C SER A 268 98.86 24.34 50.05
N ALA A 269 98.44 23.17 50.55
CA ALA A 269 98.92 22.63 51.81
C ALA A 269 100.43 22.32 51.78
N ALA A 270 100.94 21.82 50.64
CA ALA A 270 102.36 21.60 50.45
C ALA A 270 103.13 22.93 50.37
N GLU A 271 102.63 23.91 49.62
CA GLU A 271 103.22 25.25 49.48
C GLU A 271 103.26 26.01 50.82
N GLU A 272 102.28 25.84 51.70
CA GLU A 272 102.29 26.39 53.07
C GLU A 272 103.29 25.68 53.99
N ARG A 273 103.51 24.37 53.78
CA ARG A 273 104.41 23.56 54.62
C ARG A 273 105.88 23.79 54.29
N ILE A 274 106.22 24.09 53.02
CA ILE A 274 107.59 24.39 52.57
C ILE A 274 108.25 25.51 53.41
N PRO A 275 107.70 26.74 53.53
CA PRO A 275 108.35 27.81 54.27
C PRO A 275 108.47 27.48 55.77
N ARG A 276 107.48 26.82 56.36
CA ARG A 276 107.52 26.37 57.76
C ARG A 276 108.66 25.37 58.01
N LEU A 277 108.85 24.40 57.10
CA LEU A 277 109.96 23.45 57.17
C LEU A 277 111.31 24.12 56.88
N GLU A 278 111.36 25.13 56.01
CA GLU A 278 112.58 25.92 55.75
C GLU A 278 112.99 26.74 56.98
N GLU A 279 112.04 27.36 57.67
CA GLU A 279 112.27 28.06 58.95
C GLU A 279 112.69 27.09 60.06
N ALA A 280 111.99 25.97 60.22
CA ALA A 280 112.35 24.92 61.18
C ALA A 280 113.74 24.33 60.90
N LYS A 281 114.11 24.19 59.62
CA LYS A 281 115.46 23.78 59.21
C LYS A 281 116.49 24.84 59.61
N LYS A 282 116.23 26.13 59.34
CA LYS A 282 117.13 27.24 59.73
C LYS A 282 117.34 27.27 61.24
N THR A 283 116.27 27.15 62.03
CA THR A 283 116.36 27.14 63.49
C THR A 283 117.13 25.90 64.00
N ALA A 284 116.88 24.71 63.46
CA ALA A 284 117.63 23.50 63.80
C ALA A 284 119.14 23.59 63.46
N VAL A 285 119.49 24.25 62.34
CA VAL A 285 120.89 24.56 61.97
C VAL A 285 121.50 25.52 62.98
N THR A 286 120.82 26.61 63.33
CA THR A 286 121.32 27.58 64.33
C THR A 286 121.47 26.97 65.73
N ALA A 287 120.61 26.02 66.09
CA ALA A 287 120.68 25.25 67.34
C ALA A 287 121.71 24.10 67.31
N ARG A 288 122.51 23.96 66.23
CA ARG A 288 123.52 22.91 66.00
C ARG A 288 122.95 21.48 66.04
N ARG A 289 121.65 21.29 65.78
CA ARG A 289 120.98 19.99 65.70
C ARG A 289 121.03 19.43 64.27
N TYR A 290 122.23 19.08 63.81
CA TYR A 290 122.47 18.72 62.40
C TYR A 290 121.69 17.49 61.91
N LYS A 291 121.40 16.51 62.77
CA LYS A 291 120.59 15.33 62.40
C LYS A 291 119.13 15.71 62.10
N GLU A 292 118.58 16.65 62.87
CA GLU A 292 117.21 17.17 62.69
C GLU A 292 117.12 18.04 61.43
N ALA A 293 118.09 18.93 61.23
CA ALA A 293 118.20 19.73 59.99
C ALA A 293 118.38 18.85 58.73
N GLY A 294 119.10 17.73 58.84
CA GLY A 294 119.25 16.74 57.77
C GLY A 294 117.92 16.07 57.40
N ARG A 295 117.13 15.64 58.40
CA ARG A 295 115.79 15.07 58.20
C ARG A 295 114.81 16.08 57.60
N LEU A 296 114.78 17.31 58.12
CA LEU A 296 113.97 18.39 57.55
C LEU A 296 114.40 18.73 56.11
N SER A 297 115.69 18.61 55.79
CA SER A 297 116.18 18.83 54.43
C SER A 297 115.84 17.69 53.47
N SER A 298 115.74 16.43 53.92
CA SER A 298 115.23 15.34 53.09
C SER A 298 113.72 15.45 52.88
N GLU A 299 112.98 15.83 53.91
CA GLU A 299 111.53 16.04 53.85
C GLU A 299 111.19 17.22 52.91
N LEU A 300 111.93 18.33 52.98
CA LEU A 300 111.79 19.44 52.03
C LEU A 300 112.08 19.03 50.59
N LYS A 301 113.09 18.18 50.37
CA LYS A 301 113.40 17.69 49.02
C LYS A 301 112.28 16.80 48.50
N GLN A 302 111.81 15.86 49.31
CA GLN A 302 110.68 14.97 48.97
C GLN A 302 109.42 15.76 48.65
N LEU A 303 109.06 16.71 49.50
CA LEU A 303 107.86 17.53 49.31
C LEU A 303 107.96 18.42 48.06
N LYS A 304 109.14 18.99 47.75
CA LYS A 304 109.38 19.73 46.50
C LYS A 304 109.35 18.82 45.26
N THR A 305 109.88 17.59 45.35
CA THR A 305 109.81 16.62 44.25
C THR A 305 108.41 16.08 44.00
N GLU A 306 107.55 16.05 45.03
CA GLU A 306 106.13 15.67 44.90
C GLU A 306 105.25 16.84 44.43
N LEU A 307 105.64 18.09 44.68
CA LEU A 307 104.88 19.28 44.30
C LEU A 307 104.84 19.51 42.78
N GLU A 308 105.98 19.41 42.10
CA GLU A 308 106.06 19.63 40.66
C GLU A 308 105.16 18.68 39.84
N PRO A 309 105.12 17.35 40.07
CA PRO A 309 104.20 16.47 39.37
C PRO A 309 102.73 16.73 39.72
N GLN A 310 102.43 17.21 40.94
CA GLN A 310 101.06 17.63 41.28
C GLN A 310 100.66 18.89 40.51
N LYS A 311 101.57 19.85 40.32
CA LYS A 311 101.33 21.06 39.51
C LYS A 311 101.10 20.73 38.03
N THR A 312 101.87 19.80 37.47
CA THR A 312 101.64 19.35 36.09
C THR A 312 100.31 18.62 35.96
N GLN A 313 99.98 17.72 36.90
CA GLN A 313 98.67 17.04 36.93
C GLN A 313 97.51 18.02 37.08
N LEU A 314 97.67 19.08 37.89
CA LEU A 314 96.65 20.12 38.01
C LEU A 314 96.43 20.83 36.67
N ALA A 315 97.50 21.25 35.98
CA ALA A 315 97.41 21.90 34.69
C ALA A 315 96.78 20.99 33.62
N GLU A 316 97.11 19.70 33.62
CA GLU A 316 96.50 18.69 32.73
C GLU A 316 95.00 18.55 33.02
N LYS A 317 94.59 18.41 34.29
CA LYS A 317 93.17 18.29 34.67
C LYS A 317 92.39 19.58 34.42
N GLU A 318 92.99 20.75 34.60
CA GLU A 318 92.38 22.02 34.21
C GLU A 318 92.19 22.14 32.69
N GLY A 319 93.14 21.63 31.90
CA GLY A 319 93.02 21.48 30.45
C GLY A 319 91.88 20.54 30.05
N GLU A 320 91.82 19.35 30.65
CA GLU A 320 90.73 18.39 30.45
C GLU A 320 89.36 19.01 30.79
N VAL A 321 89.23 19.70 31.92
CA VAL A 321 88.00 20.45 32.27
C VAL A 321 87.65 21.49 31.21
N GLY A 322 88.64 22.22 30.68
CA GLY A 322 88.45 23.18 29.60
C GLY A 322 87.89 22.55 28.32
N ASP A 323 88.43 21.40 27.92
CA ASP A 323 88.00 20.71 26.70
C ASP A 323 86.66 20.01 26.85
N VAL A 324 86.39 19.39 28.01
CA VAL A 324 85.07 18.81 28.30
C VAL A 324 83.99 19.90 28.42
N ASN A 325 84.31 21.09 28.95
CA ASN A 325 83.39 22.23 28.94
C ASN A 325 83.05 22.73 27.53
N LYS A 326 84.04 22.79 26.61
CA LYS A 326 83.77 23.12 25.20
C LYS A 326 82.85 22.08 24.56
N ARG A 327 83.08 20.79 24.85
CA ARG A 327 82.21 19.70 24.39
C ARG A 327 80.78 19.83 24.94
N LEU A 328 80.62 20.15 26.23
CA LEU A 328 79.31 20.39 26.84
C LEU A 328 78.59 21.57 26.18
N ALA A 329 79.30 22.67 25.90
CA ALA A 329 78.73 23.84 25.23
C ALA A 329 78.27 23.50 23.80
N GLY A 330 79.06 22.71 23.06
CA GLY A 330 78.69 22.21 21.74
C GLY A 330 77.42 21.34 21.77
N LEU A 331 77.40 20.32 22.63
CA LEU A 331 76.24 19.43 22.78
C LEU A 331 74.99 20.16 23.27
N SER A 332 75.14 21.14 24.16
CA SER A 332 74.02 21.96 24.64
C SER A 332 73.43 22.84 23.55
N SER A 333 74.28 23.38 22.66
CA SER A 333 73.83 24.13 21.47
C SER A 333 73.13 23.23 20.45
N GLU A 334 73.65 22.03 20.21
CA GLU A 334 73.01 21.03 19.34
C GLU A 334 71.64 20.63 19.89
N LEU A 335 71.57 20.30 21.19
CA LEU A 335 70.33 19.96 21.89
C LEU A 335 69.31 21.10 21.82
N ALA A 336 69.74 22.36 21.97
CA ALA A 336 68.86 23.50 21.82
C ALA A 336 68.30 23.62 20.39
N GLY A 337 69.13 23.37 19.37
CA GLY A 337 68.70 23.31 17.97
C GLY A 337 67.70 22.19 17.69
N GLU A 338 67.97 20.98 18.19
CA GLU A 338 67.07 19.83 18.05
C GLU A 338 65.74 20.03 18.80
N ARG A 339 65.74 20.68 19.96
CA ARG A 339 64.50 21.05 20.67
C ARG A 339 63.63 22.01 19.86
N VAL A 340 64.23 23.05 19.28
CA VAL A 340 63.50 23.97 18.41
C VAL A 340 62.93 23.24 17.18
N HIS A 341 63.68 22.29 16.62
CA HIS A 341 63.19 21.46 15.51
C HIS A 341 62.06 20.53 15.94
N LEU A 342 62.15 19.92 17.12
CA LEU A 342 61.10 19.10 17.72
C LEU A 342 59.82 19.92 17.92
N ASP A 343 59.92 21.11 18.52
CA ASP A 343 58.77 22.00 18.75
C ASP A 343 58.10 22.41 17.43
N GLN A 344 58.89 22.66 16.38
CA GLN A 344 58.36 22.96 15.04
C GLN A 344 57.63 21.76 14.43
N LEU A 345 58.19 20.55 14.54
CA LEU A 345 57.55 19.32 14.05
C LEU A 345 56.27 19.01 14.82
N GLU A 346 56.27 19.17 16.14
CA GLU A 346 55.07 19.01 16.97
C GLU A 346 53.97 19.99 16.56
N ARG A 347 54.32 21.26 16.34
CA ARG A 347 53.37 22.26 15.85
C ARG A 347 52.84 21.93 14.46
N GLN A 348 53.68 21.43 13.54
CA GLN A 348 53.24 21.03 12.20
C GLN A 348 52.29 19.83 12.24
N GLU A 349 52.57 18.82 13.06
CA GLU A 349 51.66 17.68 13.25
C GLU A 349 50.35 18.09 13.88
N ASP A 350 50.38 18.88 14.95
CA ASP A 350 49.18 19.37 15.62
C ASP A 350 48.28 20.15 14.64
N LEU A 351 48.87 20.98 13.76
CA LEU A 351 48.13 21.66 12.70
C LEU A 351 47.54 20.69 11.66
N GLN A 352 48.25 19.62 11.30
CA GLN A 352 47.70 18.58 10.41
C GLN A 352 46.54 17.82 11.07
N HIS A 353 46.67 17.48 12.36
CA HIS A 353 45.60 16.88 13.14
C HIS A 353 44.38 17.79 13.20
N LEU A 354 44.60 19.09 13.44
CA LEU A 354 43.55 20.11 13.53
C LEU A 354 42.81 20.26 12.20
N ARG A 355 43.50 20.22 11.05
CA ARG A 355 42.87 20.15 9.72
C ARG A 355 42.03 18.89 9.53
N ARG A 356 42.57 17.70 9.86
CA ARG A 356 41.84 16.42 9.73
C ARG A 356 40.60 16.37 10.63
N LEU A 357 40.71 16.87 11.86
CA LEU A 357 39.61 16.98 12.80
C LEU A 357 38.53 17.92 12.27
N THR A 358 38.92 19.08 11.73
CA THR A 358 37.96 20.07 11.23
C THR A 358 37.23 19.59 9.96
N SER A 359 37.93 18.91 9.05
CA SER A 359 37.28 18.23 7.91
C SER A 359 36.31 17.15 8.39
N SER A 360 36.65 16.43 9.46
CA SER A 360 35.77 15.39 10.03
C SER A 360 34.56 15.98 10.75
N LEU A 361 34.72 17.10 11.47
CA LEU A 361 33.63 17.88 12.06
C LEU A 361 32.65 18.36 10.97
N SER A 362 33.17 18.93 9.88
CA SER A 362 32.35 19.40 8.76
C SER A 362 31.54 18.26 8.13
N ARG A 363 32.17 17.09 7.93
CA ARG A 363 31.48 15.88 7.45
C ARG A 363 30.42 15.38 8.42
N LEU A 364 30.70 15.35 9.72
CA LEU A 364 29.75 14.95 10.77
C LEU A 364 28.56 15.91 10.85
N GLN A 365 28.79 17.21 10.70
CA GLN A 365 27.73 18.23 10.66
C GLN A 365 26.84 18.05 9.43
N ALA A 366 27.42 17.82 8.25
CA ALA A 366 26.68 17.54 7.03
C ALA A 366 25.85 16.24 7.13
N THR A 367 26.37 15.20 7.79
CA THR A 367 25.58 13.99 8.06
C THR A 367 24.45 14.24 9.05
N LYS A 368 24.65 15.10 10.07
CA LYS A 368 23.61 15.45 11.03
C LYS A 368 22.46 16.22 10.38
N THR A 369 22.76 17.18 9.49
CA THR A 369 21.73 17.95 8.77
C THR A 369 20.99 17.11 7.72
N SER A 370 21.65 16.10 7.15
CA SER A 370 21.05 15.17 6.19
C SER A 370 20.08 14.16 6.82
N ILE A 371 20.12 13.96 8.14
CA ILE A 371 19.19 13.06 8.83
C ILE A 371 17.92 13.86 9.16
N PRO A 372 16.74 13.48 8.64
CA PRO A 372 15.49 14.12 9.03
C PRO A 372 15.31 13.93 10.55
N GLY A 373 15.05 15.03 11.29
CA GLY A 373 15.04 15.07 12.75
C GLY A 373 14.07 14.12 13.48
N SER A 374 13.29 13.32 12.75
CA SER A 374 12.38 12.30 13.27
C SER A 374 12.82 10.85 13.04
N SER A 375 13.97 10.62 12.39
CA SER A 375 14.29 9.31 11.78
C SER A 375 14.95 8.29 12.72
N SER A 376 15.75 8.74 13.69
CA SER A 376 16.39 7.85 14.68
C SER A 376 17.05 8.64 15.83
N PRO A 377 16.38 8.75 17.00
CA PRO A 377 16.95 9.39 18.20
C PRO A 377 18.32 8.84 18.66
N PRO A 378 18.62 7.52 18.59
CA PRO A 378 19.92 7.02 19.02
C PRO A 378 21.05 7.41 18.05
N LEU A 379 20.81 7.46 16.74
CA LEU A 379 21.83 7.85 15.77
C LEU A 379 22.21 9.34 15.94
N GLU A 380 21.21 10.19 16.14
CA GLU A 380 21.45 11.61 16.41
C GLU A 380 22.29 11.82 17.68
N LYS A 381 21.98 11.09 18.76
CA LYS A 381 22.76 11.15 20.02
C LYS A 381 24.20 10.73 19.80
N VAL A 382 24.44 9.65 19.06
CA VAL A 382 25.80 9.19 18.74
C VAL A 382 26.54 10.27 17.97
N LEU A 383 25.96 10.82 16.89
CA LEU A 383 26.58 11.89 16.11
C LEU A 383 26.90 13.15 16.92
N VAL A 384 26.00 13.54 17.83
CA VAL A 384 26.24 14.66 18.75
C VAL A 384 27.41 14.39 19.69
N CYS A 385 27.52 13.19 20.25
CA CYS A 385 28.66 12.81 21.09
C CYS A 385 29.98 12.86 20.30
N TRP A 386 30.01 12.36 19.06
CA TRP A 386 31.20 12.43 18.20
C TRP A 386 31.58 13.88 17.85
N LEU A 387 30.60 14.72 17.52
CA LEU A 387 30.81 16.15 17.29
C LEU A 387 31.43 16.83 18.51
N GLN A 388 30.88 16.58 19.71
CA GLN A 388 31.43 17.14 20.96
C GLN A 388 32.85 16.66 21.23
N LEU A 389 33.13 15.37 21.01
CA LEU A 389 34.48 14.83 21.19
C LEU A 389 35.49 15.49 20.25
N TYR A 390 35.17 15.59 18.96
CA TYR A 390 36.08 16.19 17.98
C TYR A 390 36.24 17.69 18.19
N GLN A 391 35.19 18.37 18.67
CA GLN A 391 35.27 19.77 19.03
C GLN A 391 36.19 19.99 20.23
N LEU A 392 36.06 19.20 21.30
CA LEU A 392 36.94 19.28 22.47
C LEU A 392 38.41 18.98 22.11
N LEU A 393 38.66 18.01 21.23
CA LEU A 393 40.00 17.69 20.75
C LEU A 393 40.59 18.84 19.92
N ALA A 394 39.79 19.46 19.06
CA ALA A 394 40.21 20.59 18.26
C ALA A 394 40.47 21.84 19.13
N GLU A 395 39.59 22.14 20.08
CA GLU A 395 39.77 23.21 21.07
C GLU A 395 41.04 23.02 21.90
N GLY A 396 41.35 21.78 22.31
CA GLY A 396 42.58 21.46 23.01
C GLY A 396 43.86 21.73 22.19
N LEU A 397 43.85 21.38 20.90
CA LEU A 397 44.97 21.67 20.00
C LEU A 397 45.08 23.17 19.68
N CYS A 398 43.96 23.85 19.51
CA CYS A 398 43.90 25.31 19.32
C CYS A 398 44.48 26.04 20.54
N ALA A 399 44.08 25.66 21.75
CA ALA A 399 44.58 26.24 23.00
C ALA A 399 46.08 26.01 23.21
N LYS A 400 46.64 24.89 22.71
CA LYS A 400 48.09 24.63 22.77
C LYS A 400 48.91 25.62 21.94
N HIS A 401 48.34 26.16 20.85
CA HIS A 401 49.06 26.96 19.86
C HIS A 401 48.57 28.41 19.74
N ASP A 402 47.67 28.85 20.63
CA ASP A 402 46.99 30.15 20.58
C ASP A 402 46.29 30.41 19.24
N LEU A 403 45.56 29.41 18.73
CA LEU A 403 44.82 29.50 17.47
C LEU A 403 43.32 29.58 17.71
N ASP A 404 42.58 30.25 16.84
CA ASP A 404 41.11 30.21 16.83
C ASP A 404 40.64 29.01 15.98
N LEU A 405 39.63 28.29 16.48
CA LEU A 405 39.02 27.18 15.75
C LEU A 405 38.30 27.67 14.49
N ALA A 406 37.82 28.92 14.51
CA ALA A 406 37.15 29.56 13.37
C ALA A 406 38.05 29.66 12.12
N ASP A 407 39.37 29.77 12.30
CA ASP A 407 40.34 29.86 11.21
C ASP A 407 40.43 28.58 10.36
N PHE A 408 39.90 27.47 10.88
CA PHE A 408 39.97 26.15 10.24
C PHE A 408 38.61 25.65 9.79
N THR A 409 37.51 26.25 10.26
CA THR A 409 36.17 25.93 9.76
C THR A 409 36.02 26.47 8.35
N PRO A 410 35.73 25.63 7.33
CA PRO A 410 35.42 26.15 6.01
C PRO A 410 34.17 27.04 6.12
N HIS A 411 34.30 28.33 5.80
CA HIS A 411 33.15 29.20 5.64
C HIS A 411 32.19 28.55 4.65
N ALA A 412 30.92 28.43 5.03
CA ALA A 412 29.87 27.79 4.25
C ALA A 412 29.49 28.55 2.94
N ASP A 413 30.27 29.56 2.54
CA ASP A 413 29.96 30.50 1.47
C ASP A 413 30.85 30.35 0.22
N THR A 414 31.12 29.11 -0.18
CA THR A 414 31.53 28.83 -1.57
C THR A 414 30.66 27.70 -2.10
N GLN A 415 29.55 28.10 -2.71
CA GLN A 415 28.92 27.28 -3.73
C GLN A 415 29.99 26.96 -4.78
N PRO A 416 30.19 25.69 -5.17
CA PRO A 416 30.93 25.41 -6.39
C PRO A 416 30.11 26.00 -7.54
N GLU A 417 30.69 26.96 -8.26
CA GLU A 417 30.21 27.35 -9.58
C GLU A 417 30.19 26.08 -10.43
N GLU A 418 28.99 25.64 -10.79
CA GLU A 418 28.78 24.59 -11.78
C GLU A 418 29.27 25.13 -13.12
N GLU A 419 30.42 24.64 -13.57
CA GLU A 419 30.84 24.76 -14.97
C GLU A 419 29.82 23.99 -15.83
N GLU A 420 28.86 24.72 -16.39
CA GLU A 420 28.07 24.29 -17.53
C GLU A 420 29.00 24.05 -18.72
N GLU A 421 29.45 22.81 -18.89
CA GLU A 421 30.00 22.35 -20.17
C GLU A 421 28.85 21.82 -21.03
N GLY A 422 28.56 22.56 -22.09
CA GLY A 422 27.50 22.29 -23.05
C GLY A 422 27.69 20.97 -23.80
N GLY A 423 26.58 20.25 -23.92
CA GLY A 423 26.39 19.17 -24.89
C GLY A 423 25.04 19.38 -25.57
N GLU A 424 25.12 19.90 -26.80
CA GLU A 424 24.02 20.11 -27.74
C GLU A 424 23.39 18.77 -28.22
N GLU A 425 22.25 18.91 -28.92
CA GLU A 425 21.62 17.94 -29.84
C GLU A 425 20.84 16.74 -29.22
N GLU A 426 19.60 16.40 -29.58
CA GLU A 426 18.71 16.79 -30.69
C GLU A 426 17.25 16.78 -30.20
N GLY A 427 16.47 17.74 -30.68
CA GLY A 427 15.02 17.76 -30.54
C GLY A 427 14.34 17.16 -31.77
N GLU A 428 13.43 16.20 -31.55
CA GLU A 428 12.43 15.85 -32.54
C GLU A 428 11.03 16.12 -31.99
N LYS A 429 10.45 17.21 -32.51
CA LYS A 429 9.06 17.62 -32.31
C LYS A 429 8.17 16.77 -33.23
N LEU A 430 7.18 16.10 -32.65
CA LEU A 430 5.95 15.75 -33.35
C LEU A 430 4.78 16.42 -32.64
N THR A 431 4.35 17.51 -33.26
CA THR A 431 3.09 18.22 -33.02
C THR A 431 1.96 17.58 -33.83
N VAL A 432 0.73 18.06 -33.56
CA VAL A 432 -0.49 18.04 -34.41
C VAL A 432 -1.38 16.81 -34.11
N ASP A 433 -2.67 16.88 -33.77
CA ASP A 433 -3.64 17.98 -33.72
C ASP A 433 -4.80 17.65 -32.79
N THR A 434 -5.44 18.72 -32.33
CA THR A 434 -6.72 18.71 -31.61
C THR A 434 -7.85 18.99 -32.61
N ALA A 435 -9.07 18.55 -32.29
CA ALA A 435 -10.39 19.18 -32.58
C ALA A 435 -11.42 18.22 -33.23
N PRO A 436 -12.74 18.56 -33.24
CA PRO A 436 -13.68 17.92 -32.31
C PRO A 436 -15.04 17.54 -32.98
N ALA A 437 -15.99 17.12 -32.13
CA ALA A 437 -17.44 17.25 -32.31
C ALA A 437 -18.21 16.24 -33.20
N GLY A 438 -19.41 15.90 -32.71
CA GLY A 438 -20.44 15.08 -33.36
C GLY A 438 -20.67 13.79 -32.58
N GLY A 439 -21.67 13.63 -31.72
CA GLY A 439 -23.08 13.99 -31.87
C GLY A 439 -23.83 12.73 -32.31
N GLY A 440 -24.57 12.09 -31.40
CA GLY A 440 -25.34 10.89 -31.74
C GLY A 440 -25.94 10.19 -30.51
N ASN A 441 -26.87 10.86 -29.84
CA ASN A 441 -27.72 10.31 -28.78
C ASN A 441 -29.14 10.08 -29.32
N MET A 442 -29.82 9.06 -28.78
CA MET A 442 -31.26 8.71 -28.87
C MET A 442 -31.78 8.31 -30.28
N GLY A 443 -32.46 7.18 -30.49
CA GLY A 443 -33.48 6.59 -29.62
C GLY A 443 -34.82 7.26 -29.92
N GLY A 444 -35.68 6.65 -30.74
CA GLY A 444 -36.97 7.25 -31.09
C GLY A 444 -37.86 6.45 -32.02
N VAL A 445 -38.47 5.39 -31.51
CA VAL A 445 -39.80 4.82 -31.86
C VAL A 445 -40.25 4.10 -30.57
N PRO A 446 -41.52 4.10 -30.10
CA PRO A 446 -42.78 4.47 -30.76
C PRO A 446 -43.57 5.55 -30.02
N ASP A 447 -44.56 6.16 -30.68
CA ASP A 447 -45.73 6.60 -29.93
C ASP A 447 -47.02 6.22 -30.64
N VAL A 448 -47.86 5.57 -29.84
CA VAL A 448 -49.11 4.89 -30.17
C VAL A 448 -50.20 5.86 -29.78
N GLN A 449 -50.91 6.43 -30.76
CA GLN A 449 -52.14 7.17 -30.46
C GLN A 449 -53.25 6.17 -30.12
N LYS A 450 -53.57 6.13 -28.83
CA LYS A 450 -54.82 5.62 -28.27
C LYS A 450 -56.03 6.50 -28.70
N PRO A 451 -57.24 5.95 -28.63
CA PRO A 451 -58.48 6.54 -29.13
C PRO A 451 -59.10 7.53 -28.13
N PRO A 452 -60.08 8.35 -28.54
CA PRO A 452 -60.79 9.21 -27.62
C PRO A 452 -61.85 8.44 -26.81
N GLU A 453 -61.77 8.76 -25.53
CA GLU A 453 -62.67 8.63 -24.40
C GLU A 453 -64.17 8.42 -24.64
N GLU A 454 -64.68 7.58 -23.74
CA GLU A 454 -66.05 7.41 -23.30
C GLU A 454 -66.77 8.72 -23.01
N ARG A 455 -68.03 8.81 -23.48
CA ARG A 455 -69.06 9.66 -22.87
C ARG A 455 -70.14 8.76 -22.28
N THR A 456 -70.30 8.81 -20.96
CA THR A 456 -71.54 8.53 -20.23
C THR A 456 -71.69 9.59 -19.12
N PRO A 457 -72.82 9.69 -18.41
CA PRO A 457 -74.14 10.02 -18.94
C PRO A 457 -74.73 11.25 -18.22
N GLY A 458 -75.46 12.08 -18.96
CA GLY A 458 -76.26 13.17 -18.40
C GLY A 458 -77.55 12.64 -17.77
N ARG A 459 -77.63 12.71 -16.45
CA ARG A 459 -78.82 12.49 -15.63
C ARG A 459 -79.42 13.86 -15.29
N GLY A 460 -80.71 14.08 -15.58
CA GLY A 460 -81.52 15.05 -14.82
C GLY A 460 -82.50 15.94 -15.58
N GLY A 461 -83.79 15.78 -15.24
CA GLY A 461 -84.89 16.74 -15.42
C GLY A 461 -85.71 16.50 -16.70
N GLY A 462 -87.02 16.31 -16.69
CA GLY A 462 -88.05 16.58 -15.70
C GLY A 462 -89.31 17.03 -16.45
N SER A 463 -90.48 16.63 -15.94
CA SER A 463 -91.86 16.88 -16.41
C SER A 463 -92.43 15.92 -17.44
#